data_AF-A0A352S1Z3-F1
#
_entry.id   AF-A0A352S1Z3-F1
#
_cell.length_a   1.000
_cell.length_b   1.000
_cell.length_c   1.000
_cell.angle_alpha   90.00
_cell.angle_beta   90.00
_cell.angle_gamma   90.00
#
_symmetry.space_group_name_H-M   'P 1'
#
loop_
_entity.id
_entity.type
_entity.pdbx_description
1 polymer ?
#
loop_
_entity_poly.entity_id
_entity_poly.type
_entity_poly.pdbx_seq_one_letter_code
_entity_poly.pdbx_strand_id
1 'polypeptide(L)'
;QLTLGHIVNGKREKRGEGFELRTDAWGAVRSGKGLFLSADKQASAGGQVLDMSAALEQLHAAQSRMQSLSDAVREAKAVVADCEAQKTMLETQLKDLQQAVLLGSAPQGLALTSGGHMQFSSAGHLFTTAGGNADAAVGGNYTVAASDAVSLFAGAKGMKFYAGAGPVDVQAQGDAMSLTALKGVTIASTSDSVTLVADKAVTLMCGGAYIKLEQGLVTIGSTSDIQCHGPLRIGPSAGQHQALPQLPTQKQTGLQLWHAYPNGEPVKNASYVVKFPDGTTRYGALDANGRGTLANVPRGGGTVQYFEEPGDLESWARKWREPQLNTGALPIPAGAINSLPSLTGPIMAAASRAQSVAGPAPTETALGAATRKAAKVIATLDKAMADASAGTAPTAGLPAQAKSLT
;
A
#
# COMPACT_ATOMS: atom_id res chain seq x y z
N GLN A 1 35.63 4.48 -12.39
CA GLN A 1 36.64 5.12 -11.51
C GLN A 1 36.34 4.70 -10.08
N LEU A 2 37.37 4.35 -9.31
CA LEU A 2 37.30 4.21 -7.85
C LEU A 2 38.24 5.26 -7.25
N THR A 3 37.73 6.12 -6.38
CA THR A 3 38.52 7.16 -5.71
C THR A 3 38.30 7.09 -4.20
N LEU A 4 39.36 7.23 -3.41
CA LEU A 4 39.36 7.08 -1.94
C LEU A 4 39.95 8.33 -1.27
N GLY A 5 39.45 8.67 -0.09
CA GLY A 5 39.95 9.77 0.74
C GLY A 5 39.45 11.14 0.27
N HIS A 6 40.38 12.02 -0.11
CA HIS A 6 40.09 13.40 -0.54
C HIS A 6 39.89 13.45 -2.05
N ILE A 7 38.64 13.58 -2.49
CA ILE A 7 38.25 13.43 -3.90
C ILE A 7 38.28 14.79 -4.59
N VAL A 8 39.03 14.94 -5.68
CA VAL A 8 39.19 16.20 -6.45
C VAL A 8 38.78 16.09 -7.91
N ASN A 9 38.42 17.22 -8.53
CA ASN A 9 38.16 17.32 -9.97
C ASN A 9 39.45 17.54 -10.79
N GLY A 10 39.33 17.68 -12.13
CA GLY A 10 40.48 17.91 -13.03
C GLY A 10 41.24 19.23 -12.79
N LYS A 11 40.63 20.18 -12.05
CA LYS A 11 41.25 21.44 -11.62
C LYS A 11 41.84 21.38 -10.20
N ARG A 12 41.84 20.20 -9.57
CA ARG A 12 42.25 19.96 -8.16
C ARG A 12 41.33 20.61 -7.12
N GLU A 13 40.11 20.96 -7.48
CA GLU A 13 39.11 21.46 -6.52
C GLU A 13 38.41 20.28 -5.84
N LYS A 14 38.14 20.40 -4.54
CA LYS A 14 37.46 19.35 -3.75
C LYS A 14 36.06 19.08 -4.30
N ARG A 15 35.78 17.82 -4.63
CA ARG A 15 34.47 17.29 -5.04
C ARG A 15 33.77 16.53 -3.91
N GLY A 16 34.52 15.90 -3.00
CA GLY A 16 33.96 15.11 -1.91
C GLY A 16 35.01 14.45 -1.02
N GLU A 17 34.55 13.70 -0.02
CA GLU A 17 35.38 12.90 0.89
C GLU A 17 34.76 11.51 1.08
N GLY A 18 35.61 10.50 1.31
CA GLY A 18 35.18 9.11 1.50
C GLY A 18 35.59 8.24 0.31
N PHE A 19 34.66 7.47 -0.25
CA PHE A 19 34.90 6.73 -1.48
C PHE A 19 33.83 7.02 -2.52
N GLU A 20 34.23 7.04 -3.79
CA GLU A 20 33.32 7.12 -4.92
C GLU A 20 33.64 5.98 -5.90
N LEU A 21 32.65 5.13 -6.16
CA LEU A 21 32.66 4.18 -7.26
C LEU A 21 31.71 4.71 -8.35
N ARG A 22 32.29 5.25 -9.43
CA ARG A 22 31.56 5.92 -10.51
C ARG A 22 31.81 5.27 -11.86
N THR A 23 30.75 5.14 -12.65
CA THR A 23 30.80 4.81 -14.08
C THR A 23 29.60 5.43 -14.79
N ASP A 24 29.77 5.82 -16.05
CA ASP A 24 28.64 6.24 -16.91
C ASP A 24 28.05 5.02 -17.68
N ALA A 25 28.73 3.87 -17.60
CA ALA A 25 28.25 2.59 -18.11
C ALA A 25 27.58 1.77 -17.00
N TRP A 26 27.42 0.47 -17.19
CA TRP A 26 26.86 -0.42 -16.16
C TRP A 26 27.79 -0.55 -14.94
N GLY A 27 27.19 -0.57 -13.76
CA GLY A 27 27.84 -0.95 -12.51
C GLY A 27 27.14 -2.18 -11.91
N ALA A 28 27.93 -3.11 -11.37
CA ALA A 28 27.40 -4.29 -10.66
C ALA A 28 28.19 -4.54 -9.38
N VAL A 29 27.49 -4.69 -8.26
CA VAL A 29 28.03 -5.18 -6.99
C VAL A 29 27.36 -6.52 -6.72
N ARG A 30 28.15 -7.60 -6.70
CA ARG A 30 27.66 -8.96 -6.48
C ARG A 30 28.44 -9.60 -5.36
N SER A 31 27.74 -10.19 -4.40
CA SER A 31 28.32 -10.98 -3.32
C SER A 31 27.52 -12.26 -3.12
N GLY A 32 28.14 -13.40 -3.42
CA GLY A 32 27.48 -14.71 -3.31
C GLY A 32 27.21 -15.16 -1.87
N LYS A 33 27.83 -14.50 -0.88
CA LYS A 33 27.60 -14.73 0.55
C LYS A 33 26.75 -13.64 1.21
N GLY A 34 26.16 -12.73 0.42
CA GLY A 34 25.35 -11.61 0.92
C GLY A 34 26.09 -10.27 0.94
N LEU A 35 25.34 -9.18 1.06
CA LEU A 35 25.83 -7.80 0.98
C LEU A 35 25.32 -7.00 2.18
N PHE A 36 26.24 -6.40 2.94
CA PHE A 36 25.90 -5.45 4.02
C PHE A 36 26.23 -4.02 3.56
N LEU A 37 25.21 -3.17 3.49
CA LEU A 37 25.32 -1.75 3.18
C LEU A 37 24.97 -0.95 4.45
N SER A 38 25.96 -0.27 5.02
CA SER A 38 25.81 0.37 6.32
C SER A 38 26.31 1.82 6.32
N ALA A 39 25.54 2.69 6.98
CA ALA A 39 25.95 4.03 7.40
C ALA A 39 26.32 4.08 8.90
N ASP A 40 26.47 2.93 9.55
CA ASP A 40 26.93 2.80 10.93
C ASP A 40 28.44 3.07 10.98
N LYS A 41 28.85 3.96 11.89
CA LYS A 41 30.25 4.37 11.98
C LYS A 41 31.09 3.27 12.64
N GLN A 42 32.13 2.82 11.95
CA GLN A 42 33.16 1.95 12.52
C GLN A 42 34.51 2.70 12.60
N ALA A 43 34.85 3.18 13.80
CA ALA A 43 36.05 4.00 13.98
C ALA A 43 37.33 3.22 13.64
N SER A 44 38.17 3.81 12.79
CA SER A 44 39.47 3.28 12.38
C SER A 44 39.44 1.84 11.85
N ALA A 45 38.29 1.37 11.33
CA ALA A 45 38.08 -0.03 10.95
C ALA A 45 38.49 -1.04 12.04
N GLY A 46 38.32 -0.67 13.32
CA GLY A 46 38.83 -1.44 14.46
C GLY A 46 38.04 -2.69 14.84
N GLY A 47 36.99 -3.04 14.09
CA GLY A 47 36.18 -4.24 14.32
C GLY A 47 36.13 -5.14 13.08
N GLN A 48 35.19 -6.09 13.07
CA GLN A 48 35.00 -6.98 11.93
C GLN A 48 34.35 -6.25 10.74
N VAL A 49 34.64 -6.70 9.53
CA VAL A 49 34.05 -6.14 8.30
C VAL A 49 32.52 -6.24 8.29
N LEU A 50 31.97 -7.28 8.94
CA LEU A 50 30.54 -7.53 9.06
C LEU A 50 29.99 -7.21 10.46
N ASP A 51 30.64 -6.31 11.22
CA ASP A 51 30.05 -5.83 12.47
C ASP A 51 28.72 -5.12 12.18
N MET A 52 27.63 -5.80 12.48
CA MET A 52 26.26 -5.39 12.22
C MET A 52 25.43 -5.31 13.50
N SER A 53 26.09 -5.17 14.65
CA SER A 53 25.45 -5.09 15.98
C SER A 53 24.31 -4.07 16.03
N ALA A 54 24.54 -2.85 15.55
CA ALA A 54 23.53 -1.79 15.46
C ALA A 54 22.32 -2.18 14.58
N ALA A 55 22.57 -2.83 13.43
CA ALA A 55 21.50 -3.28 12.53
C ALA A 55 20.66 -4.39 13.17
N LEU A 56 21.30 -5.36 13.83
CA LEU A 56 20.62 -6.46 14.53
C LEU A 56 19.80 -5.94 15.71
N GLU A 57 20.30 -4.97 16.48
CA GLU A 57 19.53 -4.33 17.56
C GLU A 57 18.25 -3.67 17.03
N GLN A 58 18.32 -2.96 15.90
CA GLN A 58 17.14 -2.37 15.26
C GLN A 58 16.14 -3.44 14.81
N LEU A 59 16.61 -4.53 14.20
CA LEU A 59 15.76 -5.64 13.74
C LEU A 59 15.11 -6.39 14.91
N HIS A 60 15.84 -6.65 16.00
CA HIS A 60 15.28 -7.26 17.22
C HIS A 60 14.22 -6.36 17.85
N ALA A 61 14.44 -5.04 17.90
CA ALA A 61 13.43 -4.12 18.36
C ALA A 61 12.18 -4.12 17.45
N ALA A 62 12.35 -4.25 16.14
CA ALA A 62 11.22 -4.37 15.19
C ALA A 62 10.43 -5.67 15.41
N GLN A 63 11.13 -6.79 15.58
CA GLN A 63 10.54 -8.10 15.87
C GLN A 63 9.76 -8.08 17.19
N SER A 64 10.34 -7.54 18.26
CA SER A 64 9.67 -7.44 19.57
C SER A 64 8.37 -6.65 19.48
N ARG A 65 8.35 -5.55 18.71
CA ARG A 65 7.12 -4.77 18.46
C ARG A 65 6.08 -5.58 17.69
N MET A 66 6.49 -6.28 16.62
CA MET A 66 5.57 -7.11 15.84
C MET A 66 4.98 -8.24 16.70
N GLN A 67 5.79 -8.82 17.60
CA GLN A 67 5.33 -9.84 18.53
C GLN A 67 4.28 -9.30 19.50
N SER A 68 4.55 -8.18 20.17
CA SER A 68 3.59 -7.56 21.10
C SER A 68 2.28 -7.16 20.40
N LEU A 69 2.36 -6.66 19.16
CA LEU A 69 1.17 -6.36 18.37
C LEU A 69 0.40 -7.64 18.00
N SER A 70 1.11 -8.70 17.61
CA SER A 70 0.52 -9.99 17.25
C SER A 70 -0.20 -10.64 18.43
N ASP A 71 0.33 -10.50 19.65
CA ASP A 71 -0.35 -10.99 20.85
C ASP A 71 -1.66 -10.23 21.11
N ALA A 72 -1.68 -8.91 20.93
CA ALA A 72 -2.91 -8.11 21.01
C ALA A 72 -3.93 -8.44 19.89
N VAL A 73 -3.46 -8.68 18.67
CA VAL A 73 -4.29 -9.10 17.52
C VAL A 73 -4.90 -10.48 17.75
N ARG A 74 -4.15 -11.40 18.36
CA ARG A 74 -4.64 -12.74 18.73
C ARG A 74 -5.78 -12.67 19.73
N GLU A 75 -5.67 -11.81 20.75
CA GLU A 75 -6.75 -11.56 21.71
C GLU A 75 -8.00 -11.00 21.02
N ALA A 76 -7.81 -10.14 20.01
CA ALA A 76 -8.89 -9.58 19.20
C ALA A 76 -9.47 -10.56 18.15
N LYS A 77 -8.98 -11.81 18.08
CA LYS A 77 -9.37 -12.85 17.11
C LYS A 77 -9.23 -12.41 15.65
N ALA A 78 -8.29 -11.52 15.36
CA ALA A 78 -7.96 -11.10 14.01
C ALA A 78 -6.82 -11.97 13.42
N VAL A 79 -6.63 -11.92 12.09
CA VAL A 79 -5.54 -12.67 11.44
C VAL A 79 -4.20 -12.09 11.88
N VAL A 80 -3.30 -12.97 12.31
CA VAL A 80 -2.01 -12.62 12.93
C VAL A 80 -0.90 -12.60 11.87
N ALA A 81 0.08 -11.71 12.06
CA ALA A 81 1.28 -11.68 11.24
C ALA A 81 2.16 -12.92 11.48
N ASP A 82 2.92 -13.34 10.46
CA ASP A 82 3.87 -14.45 10.59
C ASP A 82 5.18 -14.01 11.25
N CYS A 83 5.13 -13.87 12.58
CA CYS A 83 6.29 -13.52 13.39
C CYS A 83 7.40 -14.57 13.37
N GLU A 84 7.05 -15.86 13.19
CA GLU A 84 8.02 -16.96 13.15
C GLU A 84 8.84 -16.92 11.86
N ALA A 85 8.20 -16.63 10.71
CA ALA A 85 8.92 -16.41 9.46
C ALA A 85 9.88 -15.21 9.55
N GLN A 86 9.45 -14.11 10.17
CA GLN A 86 10.31 -12.93 10.39
C GLN A 86 11.51 -13.28 11.30
N LYS A 87 11.27 -13.97 12.41
CA LYS A 87 12.32 -14.43 13.33
C LYS A 87 13.32 -15.35 12.64
N THR A 88 12.82 -16.32 11.89
CA THR A 88 13.65 -17.28 11.14
C THR A 88 14.54 -16.54 10.15
N MET A 89 14.00 -15.57 9.40
CA MET A 89 14.80 -14.74 8.48
C MET A 89 15.93 -14.01 9.22
N LEU A 90 15.63 -13.41 10.38
CA LEU A 90 16.62 -12.68 11.18
C LEU A 90 17.75 -13.59 11.67
N GLU A 91 17.41 -14.71 12.30
CA GLU A 91 18.35 -15.57 13.00
C GLU A 91 19.19 -16.45 12.07
N THR A 92 18.61 -16.90 10.95
CA THR A 92 19.23 -17.91 10.07
C THR A 92 19.75 -17.37 8.75
N GLN A 93 19.36 -16.14 8.37
CA GLN A 93 19.71 -15.57 7.07
C GLN A 93 20.45 -14.24 7.21
N LEU A 94 19.89 -13.27 7.95
CA LEU A 94 20.44 -11.91 8.08
C LEU A 94 21.67 -11.85 8.98
N LYS A 95 21.61 -12.49 10.15
CA LYS A 95 22.73 -12.52 11.10
C LYS A 95 23.99 -13.03 10.43
N ASP A 96 25.07 -12.26 10.52
CA ASP A 96 26.38 -12.55 9.94
C ASP A 96 26.35 -12.83 8.42
N LEU A 97 25.27 -12.45 7.72
CA LEU A 97 24.99 -12.84 6.33
C LEU A 97 25.13 -14.35 6.10
N GLN A 98 24.52 -15.17 6.97
CA GLN A 98 24.55 -16.64 6.85
C GLN A 98 23.98 -17.17 5.52
N GLN A 99 23.19 -16.35 4.82
CA GLN A 99 22.67 -16.63 3.46
C GLN A 99 22.96 -15.46 2.51
N ALA A 100 22.71 -15.66 1.22
CA ALA A 100 22.87 -14.63 0.19
C ALA A 100 21.79 -13.53 0.27
N VAL A 101 21.84 -12.72 1.33
CA VAL A 101 20.90 -11.65 1.64
C VAL A 101 21.52 -10.27 1.47
N LEU A 102 20.68 -9.25 1.31
CA LEU A 102 21.09 -7.84 1.36
C LEU A 102 20.55 -7.23 2.65
N LEU A 103 21.44 -6.73 3.51
CA LEU A 103 21.10 -5.98 4.71
C LEU A 103 21.52 -4.52 4.52
N GLY A 104 20.56 -3.60 4.61
CA GLY A 104 20.79 -2.16 4.64
C GLY A 104 20.58 -1.61 6.05
N SER A 105 21.53 -0.84 6.59
CA SER A 105 21.42 -0.22 7.91
C SER A 105 21.83 1.25 7.86
N ALA A 106 21.04 2.11 8.51
CA ALA A 106 21.35 3.52 8.63
C ALA A 106 20.75 4.09 9.94
N PRO A 107 21.57 4.59 10.88
CA PRO A 107 21.09 5.01 12.20
C PRO A 107 20.27 6.30 12.16
N GLN A 108 20.37 7.09 11.08
CA GLN A 108 19.64 8.36 10.90
C GLN A 108 18.58 8.29 9.78
N GLY A 109 18.24 7.08 9.32
CA GLY A 109 17.18 6.84 8.35
C GLY A 109 17.67 6.42 6.96
N LEU A 110 16.74 5.85 6.20
CA LEU A 110 16.94 5.39 4.82
C LEU A 110 15.84 6.01 3.94
N ALA A 111 16.24 6.62 2.83
CA ALA A 111 15.33 7.15 1.83
C ALA A 111 15.52 6.43 0.50
N LEU A 112 14.43 5.94 -0.09
CA LEU A 112 14.38 5.35 -1.42
C LEU A 112 13.48 6.22 -2.29
N THR A 113 14.00 6.72 -3.40
CA THR A 113 13.27 7.61 -4.31
C THR A 113 13.46 7.18 -5.76
N SER A 114 12.45 7.42 -6.59
CA SER A 114 12.47 7.14 -8.03
C SER A 114 11.73 8.25 -8.76
N GLY A 115 12.25 8.68 -9.92
CA GLY A 115 11.52 9.57 -10.84
C GLY A 115 10.44 8.84 -11.65
N GLY A 116 10.38 7.51 -11.55
CA GLY A 116 9.38 6.66 -12.19
C GLY A 116 8.71 5.74 -11.17
N HIS A 117 8.67 4.44 -11.47
CA HIS A 117 8.05 3.44 -10.60
C HIS A 117 8.99 2.96 -9.47
N MET A 118 8.40 2.48 -8.38
CA MET A 118 9.05 1.67 -7.35
C MET A 118 8.25 0.38 -7.18
N GLN A 119 8.92 -0.76 -7.08
CA GLN A 119 8.29 -2.07 -6.89
C GLN A 119 9.02 -2.84 -5.79
N PHE A 120 8.25 -3.36 -4.84
CA PHE A 120 8.71 -4.33 -3.85
C PHE A 120 8.00 -5.65 -4.12
N SER A 121 8.75 -6.75 -4.24
CA SER A 121 8.21 -8.08 -4.50
C SER A 121 8.99 -9.11 -3.69
N SER A 122 8.26 -10.02 -3.05
CA SER A 122 8.80 -11.13 -2.28
C SER A 122 8.01 -12.39 -2.63
N ALA A 123 8.69 -13.52 -2.81
CA ALA A 123 8.03 -14.82 -2.98
C ALA A 123 7.50 -15.38 -1.65
N GLY A 124 8.03 -14.89 -0.52
CA GLY A 124 7.55 -15.19 0.82
C GLY A 124 6.78 -13.99 1.37
N HIS A 125 7.24 -13.46 2.49
CA HIS A 125 6.58 -12.34 3.18
C HIS A 125 7.21 -10.99 2.84
N LEU A 126 6.40 -9.94 2.92
CA LEU A 126 6.84 -8.55 3.00
C LEU A 126 6.48 -8.02 4.38
N PHE A 127 7.49 -7.78 5.22
CA PHE A 127 7.29 -7.22 6.56
C PHE A 127 7.54 -5.72 6.54
N THR A 128 6.62 -4.95 7.13
CA THR A 128 6.77 -3.50 7.33
C THR A 128 6.49 -3.18 8.78
N THR A 129 7.50 -2.65 9.48
CA THR A 129 7.39 -2.30 10.90
C THR A 129 7.83 -0.86 11.10
N ALA A 130 7.02 -0.07 11.81
CA ALA A 130 7.37 1.28 12.23
C ALA A 130 7.28 1.38 13.77
N GLY A 131 8.23 2.09 14.39
CA GLY A 131 8.15 2.43 15.81
C GLY A 131 7.17 3.57 16.10
N GLY A 132 6.87 4.39 15.10
CA GLY A 132 5.86 5.46 15.13
C GLY A 132 4.72 5.18 14.16
N ASN A 133 4.40 6.13 13.29
CA ASN A 133 3.36 5.98 12.28
C ASN A 133 3.90 5.31 11.01
N ALA A 134 3.01 4.62 10.29
CA ALA A 134 3.22 4.25 8.89
C ALA A 134 2.24 5.07 8.04
N ASP A 135 2.76 6.11 7.38
CA ASP A 135 1.96 7.05 6.61
C ASP A 135 2.12 6.79 5.11
N ALA A 136 1.00 6.72 4.39
CA ALA A 136 0.97 6.56 2.94
C ALA A 136 0.14 7.70 2.32
N ALA A 137 0.78 8.53 1.51
CA ALA A 137 0.13 9.59 0.74
C ALA A 137 0.11 9.20 -0.74
N VAL A 138 -1.09 8.99 -1.28
CA VAL A 138 -1.28 8.51 -2.65
C VAL A 138 -2.12 9.53 -3.42
N GLY A 139 -1.56 10.10 -4.48
CA GLY A 139 -2.27 11.07 -5.32
C GLY A 139 -3.35 10.46 -6.22
N GLY A 140 -3.31 9.15 -6.43
CA GLY A 140 -4.31 8.36 -7.14
C GLY A 140 -5.03 7.37 -6.21
N ASN A 141 -5.12 6.11 -6.62
CA ASN A 141 -5.84 5.08 -5.88
C ASN A 141 -4.91 4.32 -4.92
N TYR A 142 -5.34 4.13 -3.67
CA TYR A 142 -4.75 3.14 -2.78
C TYR A 142 -5.53 1.83 -2.87
N THR A 143 -4.93 0.80 -3.47
CA THR A 143 -5.59 -0.50 -3.73
C THR A 143 -4.90 -1.60 -2.93
N VAL A 144 -5.69 -2.35 -2.16
CA VAL A 144 -5.24 -3.52 -1.41
C VAL A 144 -6.02 -4.73 -1.90
N ALA A 145 -5.31 -5.75 -2.38
CA ALA A 145 -5.89 -7.02 -2.80
C ALA A 145 -5.12 -8.15 -2.14
N ALA A 146 -5.83 -8.99 -1.37
CA ALA A 146 -5.29 -10.19 -0.75
C ALA A 146 -6.09 -11.40 -1.24
N SER A 147 -5.41 -12.52 -1.45
CA SER A 147 -6.08 -13.75 -1.90
C SER A 147 -6.92 -14.40 -0.80
N ASP A 148 -6.47 -14.30 0.45
CA ASP A 148 -7.08 -14.99 1.58
C ASP A 148 -7.86 -14.03 2.48
N ALA A 149 -7.17 -13.09 3.15
CA ALA A 149 -7.80 -12.16 4.08
C ALA A 149 -7.10 -10.80 4.13
N VAL A 150 -7.90 -9.77 4.40
CA VAL A 150 -7.42 -8.45 4.84
C VAL A 150 -7.82 -8.27 6.31
N SER A 151 -6.85 -8.09 7.18
CA SER A 151 -7.05 -7.93 8.62
C SER A 151 -6.55 -6.55 9.06
N LEU A 152 -7.44 -5.74 9.64
CA LEU A 152 -7.15 -4.39 10.13
C LEU A 152 -7.50 -4.31 11.61
N PHE A 153 -6.54 -3.89 12.42
CA PHE A 153 -6.70 -3.81 13.87
C PHE A 153 -6.15 -2.48 14.40
N ALA A 154 -6.91 -1.85 15.28
CA ALA A 154 -6.50 -0.64 16.00
C ALA A 154 -6.74 -0.83 17.51
N GLY A 155 -5.67 -1.00 18.28
CA GLY A 155 -5.77 -1.39 19.69
C GLY A 155 -6.16 -0.29 20.68
N ALA A 156 -6.04 1.00 20.32
CA ALA A 156 -6.21 2.10 21.29
C ALA A 156 -7.15 3.22 20.84
N LYS A 157 -7.01 3.72 19.60
CA LYS A 157 -7.69 4.96 19.15
C LYS A 157 -8.84 4.71 18.16
N GLY A 158 -9.20 3.45 17.93
CA GLY A 158 -10.26 3.04 17.01
C GLY A 158 -9.87 3.20 15.53
N MET A 159 -10.83 2.89 14.66
CA MET A 159 -10.70 3.00 13.20
C MET A 159 -11.66 4.06 12.65
N LYS A 160 -11.25 4.73 11.58
CA LYS A 160 -12.03 5.76 10.91
C LYS A 160 -11.96 5.54 9.40
N PHE A 161 -13.13 5.51 8.77
CA PHE A 161 -13.28 5.38 7.32
C PHE A 161 -14.11 6.57 6.83
N TYR A 162 -13.49 7.42 6.00
CA TYR A 162 -14.13 8.61 5.46
C TYR A 162 -13.97 8.63 3.94
N ALA A 163 -15.06 8.90 3.24
CA ALA A 163 -15.05 9.31 1.84
C ALA A 163 -15.41 10.81 1.80
N GLY A 164 -14.48 11.66 1.35
CA GLY A 164 -14.75 13.10 1.21
C GLY A 164 -15.77 13.41 0.11
N ALA A 165 -15.82 12.54 -0.91
CA ALA A 165 -16.84 12.50 -1.96
C ALA A 165 -16.98 11.06 -2.46
N GLY A 166 -18.13 10.74 -3.04
CA GLY A 166 -18.44 9.39 -3.51
C GLY A 166 -18.95 8.46 -2.41
N PRO A 167 -19.49 7.29 -2.78
CA PRO A 167 -20.06 6.34 -1.84
C PRO A 167 -19.00 5.55 -1.09
N VAL A 168 -19.33 5.12 0.13
CA VAL A 168 -18.63 4.04 0.82
C VAL A 168 -19.41 2.76 0.57
N ASP A 169 -18.78 1.80 -0.10
CA ASP A 169 -19.36 0.50 -0.40
C ASP A 169 -18.64 -0.59 0.38
N VAL A 170 -19.40 -1.40 1.13
CA VAL A 170 -18.90 -2.47 1.97
C VAL A 170 -19.77 -3.70 1.69
N GLN A 171 -19.14 -4.80 1.29
CA GLN A 171 -19.85 -6.01 0.87
C GLN A 171 -19.13 -7.27 1.35
N ALA A 172 -19.91 -8.26 1.79
CA ALA A 172 -19.48 -9.65 1.87
C ALA A 172 -20.14 -10.41 0.71
N GLN A 173 -19.43 -10.54 -0.41
CA GLN A 173 -20.02 -10.99 -1.68
C GLN A 173 -20.37 -12.48 -1.75
N GLY A 174 -19.74 -13.29 -0.89
CA GLY A 174 -19.95 -14.74 -0.85
C GLY A 174 -20.15 -15.30 0.55
N ASP A 175 -20.27 -14.44 1.57
CA ASP A 175 -20.37 -14.86 2.97
C ASP A 175 -21.12 -13.79 3.80
N ALA A 176 -21.26 -14.02 5.11
CA ALA A 176 -21.94 -13.14 6.04
C ALA A 176 -21.16 -11.85 6.31
N MET A 177 -21.90 -10.78 6.57
CA MET A 177 -21.40 -9.53 7.14
C MET A 177 -21.84 -9.43 8.61
N SER A 178 -20.94 -9.01 9.49
CA SER A 178 -21.22 -8.76 10.91
C SER A 178 -20.73 -7.38 11.31
N LEU A 179 -21.60 -6.63 12.01
CA LEU A 179 -21.29 -5.32 12.59
C LEU A 179 -21.73 -5.31 14.05
N THR A 180 -20.75 -5.32 14.95
CA THR A 180 -20.98 -5.44 16.39
C THR A 180 -20.19 -4.38 17.14
N ALA A 181 -20.79 -3.82 18.19
CA ALA A 181 -20.13 -2.93 19.13
C ALA A 181 -20.52 -3.31 20.57
N LEU A 182 -19.60 -3.15 21.52
CA LEU A 182 -19.88 -3.31 22.95
C LEU A 182 -20.81 -2.20 23.48
N LYS A 183 -20.71 -1.01 22.88
CA LYS A 183 -21.54 0.16 23.21
C LYS A 183 -22.60 0.34 22.12
N GLY A 184 -23.11 1.57 21.96
CA GLY A 184 -24.10 1.88 20.93
C GLY A 184 -23.57 1.69 19.50
N VAL A 185 -24.50 1.31 18.63
CA VAL A 185 -24.36 1.41 17.17
C VAL A 185 -25.34 2.49 16.69
N THR A 186 -24.88 3.41 15.84
CA THR A 186 -25.71 4.45 15.25
C THR A 186 -25.66 4.34 13.73
N ILE A 187 -26.83 4.16 13.11
CA ILE A 187 -27.01 4.15 11.65
C ILE A 187 -27.95 5.31 11.35
N ALA A 188 -27.48 6.28 10.57
CA ALA A 188 -28.24 7.48 10.26
C ALA A 188 -27.95 7.95 8.84
N SER A 189 -29.02 8.35 8.14
CA SER A 189 -28.95 9.22 6.97
C SER A 189 -29.41 10.60 7.41
N THR A 190 -28.60 11.63 7.16
CA THR A 190 -28.88 12.99 7.66
C THR A 190 -29.77 13.81 6.73
N SER A 191 -29.86 13.41 5.45
CA SER A 191 -30.58 14.16 4.41
C SER A 191 -31.52 13.30 3.57
N ASP A 192 -31.49 11.98 3.74
CA ASP A 192 -32.29 11.04 2.96
C ASP A 192 -32.72 9.86 3.88
N SER A 193 -32.84 8.67 3.34
CA SER A 193 -33.42 7.48 3.96
C SER A 193 -32.38 6.46 4.40
N VAL A 194 -32.81 5.59 5.31
CA VAL A 194 -32.11 4.35 5.67
C VAL A 194 -32.97 3.19 5.17
N THR A 195 -32.40 2.34 4.31
CA THR A 195 -33.12 1.20 3.71
C THR A 195 -32.47 -0.09 4.19
N LEU A 196 -33.28 -0.97 4.79
CA LEU A 196 -32.88 -2.33 5.17
C LEU A 196 -33.68 -3.31 4.31
N VAL A 197 -32.99 -4.05 3.45
CA VAL A 197 -33.62 -5.01 2.53
C VAL A 197 -33.00 -6.37 2.75
N ALA A 198 -33.86 -7.40 2.83
CA ALA A 198 -33.44 -8.79 2.93
C ALA A 198 -34.37 -9.67 2.10
N ASP A 199 -33.83 -10.74 1.52
CA ASP A 199 -34.60 -11.73 0.75
C ASP A 199 -35.47 -12.60 1.66
N LYS A 200 -34.93 -13.02 2.81
CA LYS A 200 -35.59 -13.98 3.71
C LYS A 200 -36.33 -13.31 4.86
N ALA A 201 -35.61 -12.51 5.66
CA ALA A 201 -36.17 -11.87 6.84
C ALA A 201 -35.38 -10.64 7.30
N VAL A 202 -36.09 -9.68 7.89
CA VAL A 202 -35.51 -8.58 8.68
C VAL A 202 -36.03 -8.70 10.11
N THR A 203 -35.13 -8.76 11.09
CA THR A 203 -35.48 -8.87 12.52
C THR A 203 -34.81 -7.76 13.32
N LEU A 204 -35.62 -6.98 14.03
CA LEU A 204 -35.18 -6.00 15.01
C LEU A 204 -35.52 -6.54 16.39
N MET A 205 -34.54 -6.65 17.29
CA MET A 205 -34.72 -7.22 18.64
C MET A 205 -34.10 -6.34 19.72
N CYS A 206 -34.81 -6.20 20.84
CA CYS A 206 -34.32 -5.48 22.02
C CYS A 206 -34.99 -6.04 23.29
N GLY A 207 -34.22 -6.61 24.22
CA GLY A 207 -34.72 -7.00 25.55
C GLY A 207 -35.90 -7.97 25.56
N GLY A 208 -36.07 -8.79 24.52
CA GLY A 208 -37.21 -9.70 24.35
C GLY A 208 -38.36 -9.15 23.50
N ALA A 209 -38.41 -7.85 23.26
CA ALA A 209 -39.29 -7.25 22.24
C ALA A 209 -38.67 -7.38 20.85
N TYR A 210 -39.51 -7.53 19.82
CA TYR A 210 -39.05 -7.66 18.44
C TYR A 210 -40.06 -7.20 17.40
N ILE A 211 -39.53 -6.83 16.23
CA ILE A 211 -40.26 -6.64 14.98
C ILE A 211 -39.61 -7.56 13.95
N LYS A 212 -40.40 -8.44 13.32
CA LYS A 212 -39.94 -9.37 12.29
C LYS A 212 -40.75 -9.18 11.01
N LEU A 213 -40.05 -9.04 9.88
CA LEU A 213 -40.61 -9.05 8.55
C LEU A 213 -40.15 -10.33 7.86
N GLU A 214 -41.08 -11.21 7.48
CA GLU A 214 -40.79 -12.50 6.87
C GLU A 214 -41.97 -12.95 6.00
N GLN A 215 -41.73 -13.34 4.76
CA GLN A 215 -42.77 -13.85 3.83
C GLN A 215 -43.99 -12.91 3.69
N GLY A 216 -43.77 -11.60 3.76
CA GLY A 216 -44.83 -10.58 3.70
C GLY A 216 -45.63 -10.40 5.01
N LEU A 217 -45.37 -11.21 6.04
CA LEU A 217 -45.93 -11.04 7.37
C LEU A 217 -45.09 -10.06 8.20
N VAL A 218 -45.77 -9.14 8.89
CA VAL A 218 -45.17 -8.27 9.91
C VAL A 218 -45.61 -8.78 11.28
N THR A 219 -44.65 -9.24 12.08
CA THR A 219 -44.87 -9.71 13.45
C THR A 219 -44.26 -8.73 14.44
N ILE A 220 -45.08 -8.21 15.35
CA ILE A 220 -44.64 -7.37 16.48
C ILE A 220 -44.90 -8.16 17.76
N GLY A 221 -43.84 -8.49 18.49
CA GLY A 221 -43.91 -9.24 19.74
C GLY A 221 -43.22 -8.51 20.88
N SER A 222 -43.78 -8.60 22.08
CA SER A 222 -43.22 -8.01 23.30
C SER A 222 -43.59 -8.88 24.50
N THR A 223 -42.71 -8.91 25.50
CA THR A 223 -42.97 -9.51 26.82
C THR A 223 -43.74 -8.57 27.75
N SER A 224 -43.94 -7.32 27.34
CA SER A 224 -44.69 -6.27 28.04
C SER A 224 -45.61 -5.54 27.06
N ASP A 225 -46.23 -4.45 27.49
CA ASP A 225 -47.21 -3.70 26.69
C ASP A 225 -46.61 -3.17 25.38
N ILE A 226 -47.39 -3.23 24.30
CA ILE A 226 -47.11 -2.53 23.05
C ILE A 226 -47.90 -1.23 23.06
N GLN A 227 -47.22 -0.09 23.17
CA GLN A 227 -47.85 1.22 23.19
C GLN A 227 -47.75 1.89 21.82
N CYS A 228 -48.89 2.33 21.29
CA CYS A 228 -48.98 3.11 20.05
C CYS A 228 -49.51 4.52 20.39
N HIS A 229 -48.69 5.54 20.15
CA HIS A 229 -49.07 6.95 20.37
C HIS A 229 -49.39 7.61 19.02
N GLY A 230 -50.64 8.03 18.82
CA GLY A 230 -51.13 8.65 17.57
C GLY A 230 -52.18 7.79 16.83
N PRO A 231 -52.77 8.30 15.72
CA PRO A 231 -53.77 7.57 14.96
C PRO A 231 -53.16 6.42 14.16
N LEU A 232 -53.63 5.19 14.40
CA LEU A 232 -53.30 4.02 13.58
C LEU A 232 -54.30 3.90 12.42
N ARG A 233 -53.82 3.98 11.17
CA ARG A 233 -54.63 3.75 9.97
C ARG A 233 -54.14 2.50 9.25
N ILE A 234 -55.02 1.53 9.05
CA ILE A 234 -54.75 0.32 8.28
C ILE A 234 -55.49 0.46 6.95
N GLY A 235 -54.73 0.66 5.86
CA GLY A 235 -55.27 0.75 4.50
C GLY A 235 -55.39 -0.63 3.82
N PRO A 236 -55.94 -0.68 2.59
CA PRO A 236 -55.92 -1.90 1.79
C PRO A 236 -54.49 -2.36 1.49
N SER A 237 -54.28 -3.66 1.37
CA SER A 237 -52.97 -4.24 1.07
C SER A 237 -52.47 -3.76 -0.30
N ALA A 238 -51.30 -3.13 -0.32
CA ALA A 238 -50.54 -2.81 -1.53
C ALA A 238 -49.09 -3.28 -1.30
N GLY A 239 -48.72 -4.42 -1.88
CA GLY A 239 -47.36 -4.93 -1.78
C GLY A 239 -46.38 -4.01 -2.51
N GLN A 240 -45.38 -3.47 -1.80
CA GLN A 240 -44.25 -2.79 -2.41
C GLN A 240 -43.08 -3.76 -2.51
N HIS A 241 -42.60 -4.02 -3.73
CA HIS A 241 -41.38 -4.78 -3.98
C HIS A 241 -40.27 -3.82 -4.39
N GLN A 242 -39.21 -3.74 -3.60
CA GLN A 242 -37.97 -3.09 -4.00
C GLN A 242 -36.99 -4.17 -4.45
N ALA A 243 -36.33 -3.96 -5.59
CA ALA A 243 -35.34 -4.91 -6.10
C ALA A 243 -34.12 -4.96 -5.16
N LEU A 244 -33.68 -6.16 -4.80
CA LEU A 244 -32.46 -6.37 -4.02
C LEU A 244 -31.23 -5.88 -4.82
N PRO A 245 -30.23 -5.26 -4.17
CA PRO A 245 -28.94 -5.00 -4.80
C PRO A 245 -28.34 -6.33 -5.28
N GLN A 246 -28.03 -6.42 -6.59
CA GLN A 246 -27.37 -7.61 -7.13
C GLN A 246 -25.90 -7.61 -6.72
N LEU A 247 -25.50 -8.58 -5.91
CA LEU A 247 -24.09 -8.81 -5.61
C LEU A 247 -23.41 -9.37 -6.86
N PRO A 248 -22.20 -8.88 -7.21
CA PRO A 248 -21.47 -9.40 -8.35
C PRO A 248 -21.14 -10.87 -8.11
N THR A 249 -21.44 -11.72 -9.09
CA THR A 249 -21.03 -13.13 -9.04
C THR A 249 -19.51 -13.20 -9.22
N GLN A 250 -18.80 -13.73 -8.23
CA GLN A 250 -17.35 -13.92 -8.32
C GLN A 250 -17.01 -14.84 -9.49
N LYS A 251 -16.27 -14.30 -10.47
CA LYS A 251 -15.75 -15.09 -11.59
C LYS A 251 -14.60 -15.98 -11.12
N GLN A 252 -14.46 -17.12 -11.78
CA GLN A 252 -13.39 -18.08 -11.58
C GLN A 252 -12.00 -17.42 -11.69
N THR A 253 -11.13 -17.65 -10.70
CA THR A 253 -9.76 -17.14 -10.64
C THR A 253 -8.84 -17.88 -11.61
N GLY A 254 -7.87 -17.19 -12.22
CA GLY A 254 -6.88 -17.81 -13.09
C GLY A 254 -5.45 -17.34 -12.80
N LEU A 255 -4.46 -18.18 -13.09
CA LEU A 255 -3.03 -17.88 -12.96
C LEU A 255 -2.40 -17.83 -14.36
N GLN A 256 -1.74 -16.72 -14.68
CA GLN A 256 -0.88 -16.62 -15.87
C GLN A 256 0.57 -16.88 -15.49
N LEU A 257 1.23 -17.70 -16.29
CA LEU A 257 2.63 -18.09 -16.16
C LEU A 257 3.42 -17.47 -17.29
N TRP A 258 4.64 -17.01 -17.00
CA TRP A 258 5.59 -16.53 -18.00
C TRP A 258 6.97 -17.11 -17.67
N HIS A 259 7.57 -17.82 -18.63
CA HIS A 259 8.96 -18.23 -18.58
C HIS A 259 9.73 -17.77 -19.82
N ALA A 260 10.83 -17.05 -19.60
CA ALA A 260 11.73 -16.58 -20.65
C ALA A 260 13.18 -16.76 -20.21
N TYR A 261 14.06 -17.01 -21.17
CA TYR A 261 15.51 -17.06 -20.98
C TYR A 261 16.08 -15.67 -20.62
N PRO A 262 17.29 -15.58 -20.05
CA PRO A 262 17.94 -14.30 -19.75
C PRO A 262 18.16 -13.39 -20.97
N ASN A 263 18.17 -13.96 -22.19
CA ASN A 263 18.24 -13.21 -23.46
C ASN A 263 16.88 -12.64 -23.89
N GLY A 264 15.81 -12.85 -23.11
CA GLY A 264 14.45 -12.41 -23.40
C GLY A 264 13.65 -13.34 -24.31
N GLU A 265 14.25 -14.42 -24.84
CA GLU A 265 13.52 -15.37 -25.67
C GLU A 265 12.60 -16.25 -24.82
N PRO A 266 11.36 -16.50 -25.28
CA PRO A 266 10.42 -17.34 -24.54
C PRO A 266 10.88 -18.79 -24.48
N VAL A 267 10.74 -19.41 -23.31
CA VAL A 267 10.98 -20.86 -23.17
C VAL A 267 9.75 -21.61 -23.67
N LYS A 268 9.78 -21.97 -24.95
CA LYS A 268 8.65 -22.59 -25.65
C LYS A 268 8.40 -24.00 -25.13
N ASN A 269 7.14 -24.35 -24.95
CA ASN A 269 6.70 -25.71 -24.62
C ASN A 269 7.32 -26.32 -23.36
N ALA A 270 7.89 -25.50 -22.46
CA ALA A 270 8.40 -26.02 -21.19
C ALA A 270 7.24 -26.57 -20.36
N SER A 271 7.40 -27.80 -19.90
CA SER A 271 6.47 -28.40 -18.94
C SER A 271 6.62 -27.70 -17.61
N TYR A 272 5.52 -27.54 -16.87
CA TYR A 272 5.55 -26.96 -15.53
C TYR A 272 4.63 -27.74 -14.60
N VAL A 273 4.96 -27.65 -13.31
CA VAL A 273 4.09 -28.05 -12.21
C VAL A 273 3.83 -26.84 -11.33
N VAL A 274 2.56 -26.64 -10.95
CA VAL A 274 2.15 -25.65 -9.97
C VAL A 274 1.60 -26.38 -8.76
N LYS A 275 2.20 -26.16 -7.59
CA LYS A 275 1.73 -26.68 -6.32
C LYS A 275 1.03 -25.57 -5.54
N PHE A 276 -0.23 -25.79 -5.20
CA PHE A 276 -1.06 -24.82 -4.51
C PHE A 276 -1.02 -25.01 -2.98
N PRO A 277 -1.33 -23.96 -2.18
CA PRO A 277 -1.38 -24.01 -0.72
C PRO A 277 -2.39 -25.02 -0.16
N ASP A 278 -3.44 -25.35 -0.92
CA ASP A 278 -4.43 -26.37 -0.58
C ASP A 278 -3.93 -27.82 -0.79
N GLY A 279 -2.66 -27.98 -1.20
CA GLY A 279 -2.04 -29.27 -1.48
C GLY A 279 -2.32 -29.81 -2.89
N THR A 280 -3.21 -29.17 -3.67
CA THR A 280 -3.48 -29.58 -5.04
C THR A 280 -2.30 -29.24 -5.94
N THR A 281 -2.09 -30.07 -6.96
CA THR A 281 -1.01 -29.90 -7.93
C THR A 281 -1.58 -29.91 -9.33
N ARG A 282 -1.11 -28.98 -10.19
CA ARG A 282 -1.51 -28.91 -11.60
C ARG A 282 -0.31 -28.93 -12.51
N TYR A 283 -0.47 -29.62 -13.63
CA TYR A 283 0.54 -29.76 -14.65
C TYR A 283 0.10 -29.04 -15.92
N GLY A 284 1.05 -28.54 -16.69
CA GLY A 284 0.78 -27.99 -18.01
C GLY A 284 2.07 -27.77 -18.80
N ALA A 285 1.93 -27.29 -20.02
CA ALA A 285 3.04 -26.85 -20.84
C ALA A 285 2.80 -25.39 -21.25
N LEU A 286 3.88 -24.61 -21.32
CA LEU A 286 3.82 -23.26 -21.85
C LEU A 286 3.56 -23.27 -23.36
N ASP A 287 2.97 -22.20 -23.87
CA ASP A 287 2.77 -22.01 -25.30
C ASP A 287 4.08 -21.64 -26.03
N ALA A 288 3.97 -21.41 -27.34
CA ALA A 288 5.09 -21.01 -28.19
C ALA A 288 5.69 -19.64 -27.84
N ASN A 289 5.03 -18.87 -26.96
CA ASN A 289 5.49 -17.59 -26.43
C ASN A 289 5.95 -17.70 -24.96
N GLY A 290 6.14 -18.92 -24.43
CA GLY A 290 6.58 -19.14 -23.06
C GLY A 290 5.53 -18.72 -22.03
N ARG A 291 4.25 -18.74 -22.38
CA ARG A 291 3.13 -18.36 -21.52
C ARG A 291 2.21 -19.54 -21.23
N GLY A 292 1.71 -19.61 -20.01
CA GLY A 292 0.73 -20.62 -19.59
C GLY A 292 -0.45 -19.96 -18.91
N THR A 293 -1.65 -20.51 -19.03
CA THR A 293 -2.82 -20.03 -18.28
C THR A 293 -3.51 -21.20 -17.59
N LEU A 294 -3.69 -21.11 -16.28
CA LEU A 294 -4.47 -22.05 -15.48
C LEU A 294 -5.75 -21.36 -15.06
N ALA A 295 -6.90 -21.86 -15.51
CA ALA A 295 -8.22 -21.40 -15.03
C ALA A 295 -8.59 -22.13 -13.73
N ASN A 296 -9.46 -21.54 -12.90
CA ASN A 296 -9.95 -22.13 -11.64
C ASN A 296 -8.88 -22.42 -10.60
N VAL A 297 -7.90 -21.54 -10.45
CA VAL A 297 -6.79 -21.75 -9.53
C VAL A 297 -7.22 -21.41 -8.09
N PRO A 298 -6.93 -22.27 -7.09
CA PRO A 298 -7.14 -21.96 -5.67
C PRO A 298 -6.54 -20.60 -5.30
N ARG A 299 -7.22 -19.88 -4.40
CA ARG A 299 -6.75 -18.57 -3.93
C ARG A 299 -5.45 -18.73 -3.14
N GLY A 300 -4.55 -17.76 -3.29
CA GLY A 300 -3.24 -17.75 -2.62
C GLY A 300 -2.04 -17.80 -3.59
N GLY A 301 -2.29 -18.06 -4.88
CA GLY A 301 -1.21 -18.35 -5.82
C GLY A 301 -0.59 -19.72 -5.55
N GLY A 302 0.35 -20.17 -6.36
CA GLY A 302 1.02 -21.47 -6.17
C GLY A 302 2.49 -21.39 -6.57
N THR A 303 3.29 -22.29 -6.01
CA THR A 303 4.71 -22.39 -6.36
C THR A 303 4.84 -23.11 -7.70
N VAL A 304 5.46 -22.45 -8.67
CA VAL A 304 5.63 -22.96 -10.03
C VAL A 304 7.06 -23.49 -10.18
N GLN A 305 7.19 -24.73 -10.67
CA GLN A 305 8.47 -25.30 -11.10
C GLN A 305 8.37 -25.61 -12.60
N TYR A 306 9.33 -25.12 -13.37
CA TYR A 306 9.46 -25.41 -14.80
C TYR A 306 10.45 -26.55 -15.00
N PHE A 307 10.14 -27.46 -15.92
CA PHE A 307 10.99 -28.55 -16.35
C PHE A 307 11.36 -28.31 -17.81
N GLU A 308 12.65 -28.16 -18.07
CA GLU A 308 13.16 -28.15 -19.45
C GLU A 308 13.18 -29.59 -19.99
N GLU A 309 12.66 -29.79 -21.20
CA GLU A 309 12.75 -31.08 -21.90
C GLU A 309 14.20 -31.42 -22.31
N PRO A 310 14.53 -32.72 -22.51
CA PRO A 310 15.88 -33.18 -22.79
C PRO A 310 16.29 -32.82 -24.23
N GLY A 311 17.04 -31.73 -24.38
CA GLY A 311 17.71 -31.36 -25.63
C GLY A 311 19.18 -31.08 -25.38
N ASP A 312 20.04 -31.55 -26.28
CA ASP A 312 21.50 -31.42 -26.18
C ASP A 312 21.94 -29.98 -25.88
N LEU A 313 22.84 -29.84 -24.91
CA LEU A 313 23.48 -28.59 -24.49
C LEU A 313 24.33 -27.92 -25.60
N GLU A 314 24.38 -28.51 -26.80
CA GLU A 314 25.24 -28.14 -27.93
C GLU A 314 24.48 -27.39 -29.05
N SER A 315 23.33 -26.75 -28.77
CA SER A 315 22.69 -25.87 -29.75
C SER A 315 23.44 -24.52 -29.84
N TRP A 316 24.13 -24.30 -30.95
CA TRP A 316 24.89 -23.07 -31.30
C TRP A 316 24.09 -21.75 -31.26
N ALA A 317 22.77 -21.81 -31.06
CA ALA A 317 21.90 -20.65 -30.86
C ALA A 317 22.07 -19.96 -29.49
N ARG A 318 22.78 -20.59 -28.52
CA ARG A 318 22.94 -20.08 -27.13
C ARG A 318 24.29 -19.43 -26.81
N LYS A 319 25.07 -18.99 -27.82
CA LYS A 319 26.26 -18.16 -27.55
C LYS A 319 25.92 -16.68 -27.57
N TRP A 320 26.27 -15.99 -26.48
CA TRP A 320 26.31 -14.53 -26.42
C TRP A 320 27.09 -14.00 -27.62
N ARG A 321 26.43 -13.28 -28.52
CA ARG A 321 27.08 -12.68 -29.70
C ARG A 321 27.49 -11.27 -29.30
N GLU A 322 28.80 -11.03 -29.15
CA GLU A 322 29.32 -9.69 -28.91
C GLU A 322 28.88 -8.74 -30.03
N PRO A 323 28.42 -7.51 -29.72
CA PRO A 323 28.05 -6.55 -30.74
C PRO A 323 29.32 -6.13 -31.48
N GLN A 324 29.40 -6.41 -32.78
CA GLN A 324 30.54 -5.98 -33.59
C GLN A 324 30.47 -4.46 -33.78
N LEU A 325 31.42 -3.74 -33.17
CA LEU A 325 31.69 -2.34 -33.45
C LEU A 325 32.17 -2.21 -34.90
N ASN A 326 31.29 -1.75 -35.78
CA ASN A 326 31.64 -1.45 -37.16
C ASN A 326 32.43 -0.12 -37.20
N THR A 327 33.76 -0.18 -37.30
CA THR A 327 34.64 0.99 -37.51
C THR A 327 34.86 1.29 -38.99
N GLY A 328 33.80 1.17 -39.81
CA GLY A 328 33.80 1.57 -41.22
C GLY A 328 33.10 2.91 -41.42
N ALA A 329 33.86 3.93 -41.82
CA ALA A 329 33.33 5.26 -42.16
C ALA A 329 32.26 5.17 -43.26
N LEU A 330 31.08 5.74 -43.01
CA LEU A 330 30.04 5.91 -44.02
C LEU A 330 30.29 7.22 -44.80
N PRO A 331 30.25 7.22 -46.15
CA PRO A 331 30.41 8.44 -46.94
C PRO A 331 29.13 9.28 -46.91
N ILE A 332 29.27 10.59 -46.72
CA ILE A 332 28.18 11.58 -46.75
C ILE A 332 28.03 12.08 -48.20
N PRO A 333 26.89 11.88 -48.88
CA PRO A 333 26.57 12.64 -50.09
C PRO A 333 26.00 14.01 -49.70
N ALA A 334 26.56 15.07 -50.29
CA ALA A 334 26.13 16.44 -50.09
C ALA A 334 24.80 16.73 -50.82
N GLY A 335 23.85 17.34 -50.10
CA GLY A 335 22.75 18.10 -50.70
C GLY A 335 21.37 17.43 -50.70
N ALA A 336 20.65 17.52 -49.57
CA ALA A 336 19.19 17.68 -49.52
C ALA A 336 18.76 17.91 -48.05
N ILE A 337 18.82 19.16 -47.63
CA ILE A 337 18.11 19.67 -46.44
C ILE A 337 16.63 19.75 -46.83
N ASN A 338 15.83 18.78 -46.36
CA ASN A 338 14.39 18.94 -46.16
C ASN A 338 13.92 18.01 -45.04
N SER A 339 13.15 18.60 -44.13
CA SER A 339 12.61 18.08 -42.88
C SER A 339 11.93 16.71 -42.98
N LEU A 340 12.36 15.77 -42.13
CA LEU A 340 11.61 14.55 -41.79
C LEU A 340 10.42 14.91 -40.85
N PRO A 341 9.26 14.25 -41.01
CA PRO A 341 8.03 14.59 -40.29
C PRO A 341 8.07 14.22 -38.80
N SER A 342 7.61 15.15 -37.96
CA SER A 342 7.44 14.99 -36.52
C SER A 342 6.27 14.06 -36.18
N LEU A 343 6.53 13.01 -35.39
CA LEU A 343 5.50 12.25 -34.70
C LEU A 343 5.11 12.94 -33.39
N THR A 344 4.36 14.04 -33.49
CA THR A 344 3.53 14.57 -32.39
C THR A 344 2.08 14.48 -32.82
N GLY A 345 1.41 13.41 -32.37
CA GLY A 345 -0.04 13.30 -32.44
C GLY A 345 -0.72 14.14 -31.34
N PRO A 346 -1.92 14.69 -31.59
CA PRO A 346 -2.52 15.75 -30.81
C PRO A 346 -3.10 15.29 -29.46
N ILE A 347 -2.91 16.16 -28.47
CA ILE A 347 -3.51 16.11 -27.13
C ILE A 347 -5.01 16.41 -27.28
N MET A 348 -5.87 15.51 -26.78
CA MET A 348 -7.30 15.77 -26.61
C MET A 348 -7.49 16.81 -25.49
N ALA A 349 -7.66 18.08 -25.87
CA ALA A 349 -8.22 19.11 -25.02
C ALA A 349 -9.75 19.12 -25.16
N ALA A 350 -10.44 18.87 -24.05
CA ALA A 350 -11.87 19.09 -23.93
C ALA A 350 -12.15 20.60 -24.03
N ALA A 351 -12.78 21.02 -25.13
CA ALA A 351 -13.38 22.35 -25.25
C ALA A 351 -14.88 22.26 -24.96
N SER A 352 -15.26 22.95 -23.89
CA SER A 352 -16.63 23.31 -23.55
C SER A 352 -17.27 24.14 -24.66
N ARG A 353 -18.54 23.84 -24.95
CA ARG A 353 -19.39 24.61 -25.87
C ARG A 353 -20.05 25.73 -25.09
N ALA A 354 -19.64 26.98 -25.32
CA ALA A 354 -20.40 28.17 -24.95
C ALA A 354 -20.53 29.07 -26.18
N GLN A 355 -21.77 29.38 -26.55
CA GLN A 355 -22.13 30.22 -27.69
C GLN A 355 -21.76 31.70 -27.44
N SER A 356 -21.29 32.35 -28.49
CA SER A 356 -21.04 33.79 -28.57
C SER A 356 -22.33 34.59 -28.75
N VAL A 357 -22.57 35.59 -27.90
CA VAL A 357 -23.37 36.77 -28.23
C VAL A 357 -22.59 38.00 -27.75
N ALA A 358 -22.40 38.96 -28.64
CA ALA A 358 -21.66 40.20 -28.42
C ALA A 358 -22.52 41.29 -27.75
N GLY A 359 -21.92 42.10 -26.86
CA GLY A 359 -22.49 43.33 -26.29
C GLY A 359 -21.73 43.82 -25.02
N PRO A 360 -21.63 45.12 -24.73
CA PRO A 360 -20.37 45.76 -24.30
C PRO A 360 -20.12 45.91 -22.78
N ALA A 361 -18.87 46.28 -22.45
CA ALA A 361 -18.26 46.50 -21.12
C ALA A 361 -19.07 47.42 -20.16
N PRO A 362 -18.89 47.34 -18.81
CA PRO A 362 -17.74 48.00 -18.17
C PRO A 362 -17.22 47.43 -16.80
N THR A 363 -16.13 48.05 -16.33
CA THR A 363 -15.62 48.24 -14.95
C THR A 363 -14.81 47.16 -14.20
N GLU A 364 -13.55 47.52 -13.93
CA GLU A 364 -12.67 47.03 -12.88
C GLU A 364 -13.30 47.21 -11.48
N THR A 365 -13.27 46.17 -10.63
CA THR A 365 -12.86 46.17 -9.20
C THR A 365 -13.45 44.95 -8.47
N ALA A 366 -12.64 43.91 -8.20
CA ALA A 366 -12.80 42.99 -7.04
C ALA A 366 -11.83 41.81 -7.11
N LEU A 367 -10.51 42.04 -7.09
CA LEU A 367 -9.54 40.96 -6.78
C LEU A 367 -8.38 41.41 -5.86
N GLY A 368 -8.54 42.56 -5.19
CA GLY A 368 -7.54 43.13 -4.28
C GLY A 368 -7.89 43.01 -2.78
N ALA A 369 -9.02 42.38 -2.42
CA ALA A 369 -9.52 42.32 -1.04
C ALA A 369 -9.41 40.93 -0.38
N ALA A 370 -9.31 39.84 -1.15
CA ALA A 370 -9.25 38.48 -0.59
C ALA A 370 -7.83 38.06 -0.16
N THR A 371 -6.78 38.57 -0.82
CA THR A 371 -5.38 38.23 -0.51
C THR A 371 -4.79 39.00 0.67
N ARG A 372 -5.44 40.07 1.16
CA ARG A 372 -4.98 40.82 2.35
C ARG A 372 -5.58 40.35 3.68
N LYS A 373 -6.64 39.53 3.67
CA LYS A 373 -7.25 38.99 4.90
C LYS A 373 -6.55 37.72 5.41
N ALA A 374 -5.98 36.91 4.51
CA ALA A 374 -5.23 35.70 4.88
C ALA A 374 -3.86 36.00 5.51
N ALA A 375 -3.16 37.04 5.04
CA ALA A 375 -1.85 37.43 5.59
C ALA A 375 -1.92 38.03 7.01
N LYS A 376 -3.06 38.65 7.38
CA LYS A 376 -3.23 39.27 8.72
C LYS A 376 -3.58 38.25 9.81
N VAL A 377 -4.18 37.11 9.46
CA VAL A 377 -4.51 36.04 10.42
C VAL A 377 -3.26 35.26 10.82
N ILE A 378 -2.33 35.04 9.89
CA ILE A 378 -1.07 34.32 10.17
C ILE A 378 -0.15 35.16 11.09
N ALA A 379 -0.07 36.48 10.87
CA ALA A 379 0.73 37.36 11.73
C ALA A 379 0.18 37.56 13.16
N THR A 380 -1.11 37.28 13.39
CA THR A 380 -1.73 37.43 14.73
C THR A 380 -1.54 36.17 15.58
N LEU A 381 -1.36 35.00 14.94
CA LEU A 381 -1.10 33.72 15.61
C LEU A 381 0.35 33.61 16.10
N ASP A 382 1.33 34.09 15.33
CA ASP A 382 2.74 34.08 15.76
C ASP A 382 2.99 35.03 16.95
N LYS A 383 2.26 36.14 17.05
CA LYS A 383 2.38 37.08 18.19
C LYS A 383 1.76 36.50 19.48
N ALA A 384 0.69 35.72 19.37
CA ALA A 384 0.05 35.08 20.53
C ALA A 384 0.86 33.90 21.10
N MET A 385 1.68 33.24 20.27
CA MET A 385 2.57 32.17 20.74
C MET A 385 3.87 32.70 21.37
N ALA A 386 4.34 33.89 20.96
CA ALA A 386 5.52 34.53 21.55
C ALA A 386 5.25 35.14 22.94
N ASP A 387 4.04 35.67 23.19
CA ASP A 387 3.68 36.26 24.49
C ASP A 387 3.37 35.19 25.57
N ALA A 388 3.16 33.92 25.18
CA ALA A 388 2.91 32.81 26.10
C ALA A 388 4.20 32.17 26.68
N SER A 389 5.38 32.45 26.10
CA SER A 389 6.67 31.90 26.53
C SER A 389 7.51 32.83 27.43
N ALA A 390 6.97 33.98 27.84
CA ALA A 390 7.72 35.03 28.59
C ALA A 390 7.06 35.48 29.91
N GLY A 391 6.27 34.63 30.58
CA GLY A 391 5.64 34.94 31.86
C GLY A 391 6.33 34.28 33.06
N THR A 392 7.14 35.02 33.79
CA THR A 392 7.70 34.68 35.11
C THR A 392 6.59 34.54 36.16
N ALA A 393 6.58 33.42 36.91
CA ALA A 393 5.64 33.16 37.99
C ALA A 393 6.01 33.95 39.27
N PRO A 394 5.06 34.61 39.96
CA PRO A 394 5.29 35.13 41.30
C PRO A 394 4.98 34.06 42.36
N THR A 395 5.89 33.94 43.32
CA THR A 395 5.71 33.27 44.61
C THR A 395 4.71 34.03 45.49
N ALA A 396 3.60 33.40 45.88
CA ALA A 396 2.78 33.84 47.01
C ALA A 396 2.08 32.63 47.65
N GLY A 397 2.22 32.53 48.98
CA GLY A 397 1.93 31.32 49.76
C GLY A 397 0.48 31.09 50.13
N LEU A 398 0.24 29.88 50.66
CA LEU A 398 -0.99 29.47 51.33
C LEU A 398 -0.64 28.90 52.70
N PRO A 399 -1.35 29.30 53.78
CA PRO A 399 -1.10 28.80 55.12
C PRO A 399 -1.86 27.49 55.38
N ALA A 400 -1.34 26.73 56.34
CA ALA A 400 -1.97 25.56 56.92
C ALA A 400 -3.24 25.91 57.71
N GLN A 401 -4.25 25.02 57.71
CA GLN A 401 -4.91 24.56 58.94
C GLN A 401 -5.82 23.35 58.70
N ALA A 402 -5.76 22.42 59.65
CA ALA A 402 -6.53 21.21 59.78
C ALA A 402 -7.91 21.45 60.44
N LYS A 403 -8.91 20.59 60.16
CA LYS A 403 -9.68 19.81 61.17
C LYS A 403 -10.90 19.08 60.60
N SER A 404 -10.93 17.78 60.90
CA SER A 404 -12.03 16.94 61.40
C SER A 404 -13.42 16.83 60.72
N LEU A 405 -13.77 15.57 60.47
CA LEU A 405 -15.04 14.87 60.81
C LEU A 405 -16.35 15.44 60.26
N THR A 406 -16.98 14.74 59.31
CA THR A 406 -18.04 13.75 59.55
C THR A 406 -18.28 12.90 58.32
#